data_AF-A0A535IC80-F1
#
_entry.id   AF-A0A535IC80-F1
#
_cell.length_a   1.000
_cell.length_b   1.000
_cell.length_c   1.000
_cell.angle_alpha   90.00
_cell.angle_beta   90.00
_cell.angle_gamma   90.00
#
_symmetry.space_group_name_H-M   'P 1'
#
loop_
_entity.id
_entity.type
_entity.pdbx_description
1 polymer ?
#
loop_
_entity_poly.entity_id
_entity_poly.type
_entity_poly.pdbx_seq_one_letter_code
_entity_poly.pdbx_strand_id
1 'polypeptide(L)' 'MVSGYVELHTHSSHSFLDGASSVDDLVVAAKERGMDALALTDTNGLYGAVRFWNAANEV' A
#
# COMPACT_ATOMS: atom_id res chain seq x y z
N MET A 1 2.60 4.09 19.13
CA MET A 1 1.61 3.92 18.05
C MET A 1 1.30 5.29 17.50
N VAL A 2 1.43 5.48 16.18
CA VAL A 2 0.98 6.72 15.54
C VAL A 2 -0.55 6.69 15.54
N SER A 3 -1.16 7.25 16.59
CA SER A 3 -2.60 7.43 16.64
C SER A 3 -2.96 8.56 15.68
N GLY A 4 -3.51 8.20 14.52
CA GLY A 4 -4.28 9.12 13.67
C GLY A 4 -3.81 9.27 12.22
N TYR A 5 -2.61 8.80 11.84
CA TYR A 5 -2.20 8.85 10.43
C TYR A 5 -2.45 7.54 9.72
N VAL A 6 -3.11 7.64 8.56
CA VAL A 6 -3.32 6.57 7.60
C VAL A 6 -3.05 7.15 6.22
N GLU A 7 -2.21 6.48 5.43
CA GLU A 7 -1.99 6.89 4.04
C GLU A 7 -3.16 6.43 3.17
N LEU A 8 -3.84 7.39 2.54
CA LEU A 8 -5.01 7.14 1.71
C LEU A 8 -4.75 7.39 0.21
N HIS A 9 -3.53 7.78 -0.15
CA HIS A 9 -3.14 8.04 -1.54
C HIS A 9 -1.73 7.52 -1.81
N THR A 10 -1.63 6.21 -2.06
CA THR A 10 -0.35 5.54 -2.33
C THR A 10 -0.32 4.90 -3.70
N HIS A 11 0.79 5.04 -4.39
CA HIS A 11 1.06 4.39 -5.67
C HIS A 11 2.10 3.27 -5.49
N SER A 12 1.81 2.09 -6.02
CA SER A 12 2.76 0.99 -6.14
C SER A 12 3.44 1.01 -7.50
N SER A 13 4.40 0.10 -7.72
CA SER A 13 5.06 -0.12 -9.00
C SER A 13 4.11 -0.49 -10.15
N HIS A 14 2.83 -0.77 -9.87
CA HIS A 14 1.80 -0.90 -10.91
C HIS A 14 1.38 0.45 -11.51
N SER A 15 1.68 1.57 -10.84
CA SER A 15 1.60 2.92 -11.40
C SER A 15 2.82 3.20 -12.26
N PHE A 16 2.70 2.93 -13.56
CA PHE A 16 3.83 2.99 -14.49
C PHE A 16 4.51 4.36 -14.50
N LEU A 17 5.84 4.38 -14.37
CA LEU A 17 6.71 5.56 -14.34
C LEU A 17 6.47 6.53 -13.16
N ASP A 18 5.67 6.14 -12.17
CA ASP A 18 5.28 7.00 -11.05
C ASP A 18 5.48 6.31 -9.69
N GLY A 19 5.03 5.06 -9.56
CA GLY A 19 5.24 4.28 -8.34
C GLY A 19 6.55 3.48 -8.36
N ALA A 20 7.30 3.56 -7.26
CA ALA A 20 8.58 2.87 -7.11
C ALA A 20 8.48 1.58 -6.27
N SER A 21 7.71 1.61 -5.18
CA SER A 21 7.64 0.53 -4.21
C SER A 21 6.73 -0.61 -4.68
N SER A 22 7.07 -1.85 -4.34
CA SER A 22 6.15 -2.97 -4.54
C SER A 22 4.97 -2.87 -3.56
N VAL A 23 3.88 -3.57 -3.88
CA VAL A 23 2.70 -3.63 -3.00
C VAL A 23 3.05 -4.20 -1.62
N ASP A 24 3.91 -5.23 -1.58
CA ASP A 24 4.36 -5.87 -0.34
C ASP A 24 5.17 -4.91 0.53
N ASP A 25 6.11 -4.17 -0.06
CA ASP A 25 6.94 -3.20 0.66
C ASP A 25 6.09 -2.10 1.29
N LEU A 26 5.05 -1.65 0.58
CA LEU A 26 4.13 -0.63 1.08
C LEU A 26 3.35 -1.12 2.30
N VAL A 27 2.84 -2.35 2.27
CA VAL A 27 2.09 -2.95 3.39
C VAL A 27 2.99 -3.16 4.60
N VAL A 28 4.19 -3.71 4.40
CA VAL A 28 5.18 -3.90 5.48
C VAL A 28 5.54 -2.56 6.10
N ALA A 29 5.84 -1.54 5.30
CA ALA A 29 6.18 -0.21 5.79
C ALA A 29 5.03 0.44 6.58
N ALA A 30 3.77 0.27 6.15
CA ALA A 30 2.61 0.76 6.89
C ALA A 30 2.49 0.08 8.26
N LYS A 31 2.70 -1.24 8.33
CA LYS A 31 2.67 -2.01 9.58
C LYS A 31 3.80 -1.59 10.52
N GLU A 32 5.03 -1.45 10.02
CA GLU A 32 6.19 -0.99 10.80
C GLU A 32 6.00 0.41 11.37
N ARG A 33 5.33 1.30 10.62
CA ARG A 33 4.98 2.66 11.06
C ARG A 33 3.78 2.69 12.02
N GLY A 34 3.12 1.55 12.25
CA GLY A 34 1.98 1.41 13.14
C GLY A 34 0.71 2.08 12.60
N MET A 35 0.51 2.04 11.28
CA MET A 35 -0.74 2.47 10.65
C MET A 35 -1.76 1.33 10.69
N ASP A 36 -3.00 1.63 11.09
CA ASP A 36 -4.09 0.64 11.16
C ASP A 36 -4.68 0.31 9.78
N ALA A 37 -4.44 1.16 8.78
CA ALA A 37 -4.93 1.02 7.42
C ALA A 37 -3.95 1.62 6.41
N LEU A 38 -4.15 1.27 5.14
CA LEU A 38 -3.42 1.79 3.99
C LEU A 38 -4.38 1.76 2.78
N ALA A 39 -4.34 2.77 1.91
CA ALA A 39 -5.00 2.70 0.61
C ALA A 39 -3.99 2.59 -0.53
N LEU A 40 -4.28 1.69 -1.47
CA LEU A 40 -3.58 1.57 -2.74
C LEU A 40 -4.41 2.21 -3.85
N THR A 41 -3.90 3.28 -4.45
CA THR A 41 -4.58 4.12 -5.45
C THR A 41 -3.77 4.19 -6.73
N ASP A 42 -3.49 3.03 -7.33
CA ASP A 42 -2.69 2.96 -8.55
C ASP A 42 -3.32 3.69 -9.75
N THR A 43 -2.45 4.24 -10.61
CA THR A 43 -2.85 5.02 -11.78
C THR A 43 -3.52 4.15 -12.83
N ASN A 44 -4.77 4.49 -13.20
CA ASN A 44 -5.53 3.88 -14.29
C ASN A 44 -5.75 2.37 -14.18
N GLY A 45 -5.60 1.77 -12.99
CA GLY A 45 -5.79 0.33 -12.83
C GLY A 45 -5.75 -0.17 -11.39
N LEU A 46 -6.25 -1.40 -11.21
CA LEU A 46 -6.28 -2.12 -9.93
C LEU A 46 -5.43 -3.40 -10.00
N TYR A 47 -4.34 -3.37 -10.78
CA TYR A 47 -3.51 -4.54 -11.05
C TYR A 47 -2.94 -5.16 -9.77
N GLY A 48 -2.58 -4.33 -8.79
CA GLY A 48 -2.08 -4.74 -7.49
C GLY A 48 -3.16 -5.14 -6.47
N ALA A 49 -4.46 -5.00 -6.76
CA ALA A 49 -5.51 -5.08 -5.74
C ALA A 49 -5.60 -6.42 -5.02
N VAL A 50 -5.51 -7.54 -5.74
CA VAL A 50 -5.54 -8.88 -5.14
C VAL A 50 -4.27 -9.13 -4.31
N ARG A 51 -3.10 -8.70 -4.81
CA ARG A 51 -1.84 -8.81 -4.07
C ARG A 51 -1.89 -7.96 -2.79
N PHE A 52 -2.43 -6.76 -2.87
CA PHE A 52 -2.59 -5.83 -1.75
C PHE A 52 -3.46 -6.42 -0.65
N TRP A 53 -4.61 -6.98 -1.03
CA TRP A 53 -5.50 -7.66 -0.08
C TRP A 53 -4.81 -8.82 0.62
N ASN A 54 -4.13 -9.69 -0.13
CA ASN A 54 -3.45 -10.85 0.44
C ASN A 54 -2.31 -10.42 1.37
N ALA A 55 -1.44 -9.50 0.91
CA ALA A 55 -0.35 -8.97 1.70
C ALA A 55 -0.87 -8.38 3.02
N ALA A 56 -1.92 -7.55 2.98
CA ALA A 56 -2.52 -6.97 4.18
C ALA A 56 -3.08 -7.99 5.19
N ASN A 57 -3.45 -9.20 4.74
CA ASN A 57 -3.90 -10.29 5.62
C ASN A 57 -2.76 -11.20 6.11
N GLU A 58 -1.57 -11.08 5.53
CA GLU A 58 -0.39 -11.88 5.87
C GLU A 58 0.51 -11.19 6.93
N VAL A 59 0.38 -9.87 7.17
CA VAL A 59 1.25 -9.07 8.07
C VAL A 59 0.59 -8.57 9.37
#